data_AF-W1XSY6-F1
#
_entry.id   AF-W1XSY6-F1
#
_cell.length_a   1.000
_cell.length_b   1.000
_cell.length_c   1.000
_cell.angle_alpha   90.00
_cell.angle_beta   90.00
_cell.angle_gamma   90.00
#
_symmetry.space_group_name_H-M   'P 1'
#
loop_
_entity.id
_entity.type
_entity.pdbx_description
1 polymer ?
#
loop_
_entity_poly.entity_id
_entity_poly.type
_entity_poly.pdbx_seq_one_letter_code
_entity_poly.pdbx_strand_id
1 'polypeptide(L)'
;MKLNIRAQTAQNQHNNSPIVLVHGLFGSLDNLGVLARDLVNDHNIIQVDMRNHGLSPRDPVMNYPAMAQDLVDTLDAQQIDKATF
;
A
#
# COMPACT_ATOMS: atom_id res chain seq x y z
N MET A 1 4.75 2.10 11.76
CA MET A 1 4.11 3.43 11.69
C MET A 1 3.17 3.50 10.49
N LYS A 2 2.19 4.41 10.50
CA LYS A 2 1.30 4.64 9.35
C LYS A 2 2.07 5.25 8.17
N LEU A 3 1.95 4.63 6.99
CA LEU A 3 2.56 5.08 5.74
C LEU A 3 1.70 6.12 5.00
N ASN A 4 2.33 6.84 4.07
CA ASN A 4 1.63 7.60 3.03
C ASN A 4 1.03 6.64 2.00
N ILE A 5 -0.23 6.89 1.61
CA ILE A 5 -0.97 6.01 0.70
C ILE A 5 -1.72 6.78 -0.37
N ARG A 6 -2.02 6.09 -1.48
CA ARG A 6 -3.10 6.42 -2.41
C ARG A 6 -4.09 5.27 -2.43
N ALA A 7 -5.30 5.52 -1.93
CA ALA A 7 -6.40 4.56 -1.96
C ALA A 7 -7.33 4.84 -3.15
N GLN A 8 -7.78 3.79 -3.83
CA GLN A 8 -8.76 3.85 -4.91
C GLN A 8 -9.80 2.76 -4.71
N THR A 9 -11.07 3.12 -4.80
CA THR A 9 -12.19 2.16 -4.73
C THR A 9 -12.33 1.44 -6.07
N ALA A 10 -12.65 0.15 -6.01
CA ALA A 10 -12.94 -0.65 -7.20
C ALA A 10 -14.03 0.02 -8.05
N GLN A 11 -13.85 0.01 -9.38
CA GLN A 11 -14.85 0.53 -10.31
C GLN A 11 -16.09 -0.38 -10.35
N ASN A 12 -15.89 -1.69 -10.20
CA ASN A 12 -16.95 -2.68 -10.06
C ASN A 12 -16.76 -3.43 -8.74
N GLN A 13 -17.78 -3.43 -7.86
CA GLN A 13 -17.68 -4.13 -6.58
C GLN A 13 -17.90 -5.63 -6.75
N HIS A 14 -16.84 -6.42 -6.49
CA HIS A 14 -16.87 -7.89 -6.55
C HIS A 14 -16.67 -8.58 -5.20
N ASN A 15 -16.76 -7.84 -4.08
CA ASN A 15 -16.44 -8.34 -2.73
C ASN A 15 -15.05 -9.00 -2.62
N ASN A 16 -14.13 -8.59 -3.49
CA ASN A 16 -12.74 -9.02 -3.46
C ASN A 16 -11.99 -8.36 -2.30
N SER A 17 -11.00 -9.06 -1.75
CA SER A 17 -10.09 -8.45 -0.77
C SER A 17 -9.30 -7.32 -1.44
N PRO A 18 -9.01 -6.20 -0.76
CA PRO A 18 -8.19 -5.13 -1.32
C PRO A 18 -6.78 -5.63 -1.68
N ILE A 19 -6.16 -4.98 -2.66
CA ILE A 19 -4.76 -5.23 -3.05
C ILE A 19 -3.90 -4.06 -2.58
N VAL A 20 -2.81 -4.38 -1.87
CA VAL A 20 -1.79 -3.43 -1.43
C VAL A 20 -0.57 -3.54 -2.32
N LEU A 21 -0.25 -2.48 -3.06
CA LEU A 21 0.88 -2.43 -3.96
C LEU A 21 2.08 -1.79 -3.27
N VAL A 22 3.14 -2.59 -3.08
CA VAL A 22 4.39 -2.22 -2.38
C VAL A 22 5.54 -2.07 -3.37
N HIS A 23 6.10 -0.86 -3.50
CA HIS A 23 7.21 -0.61 -4.42
C HIS A 23 8.57 -1.12 -3.90
N GLY A 24 9.57 -1.19 -4.79
CA GLY A 24 10.95 -1.58 -4.46
C GLY A 24 11.86 -0.40 -4.05
N LEU A 25 13.16 -0.68 -3.89
CA LEU A 25 14.16 0.33 -3.49
C LEU A 25 14.19 1.55 -4.43
N PHE A 26 14.32 2.75 -3.87
CA PHE A 26 14.31 4.05 -4.57
C PHE A 26 13.00 4.39 -5.28
N GLY A 27 11.94 3.62 -5.04
CA GLY A 27 10.63 3.86 -5.62
C GLY A 27 9.77 4.84 -4.82
N SER A 28 8.55 5.01 -5.33
CA SER A 28 7.40 5.63 -4.68
C SER A 28 6.14 4.81 -5.00
N LEU A 29 5.02 5.20 -4.40
CA LEU A 29 3.71 4.61 -4.63
C LEU A 29 3.28 4.61 -6.11
N ASP A 30 3.90 5.42 -6.97
CA ASP A 30 3.60 5.49 -8.41
C ASP A 30 4.24 4.36 -9.23
N ASN A 31 5.28 3.69 -8.72
CA ASN A 31 6.02 2.68 -9.49
C ASN A 31 5.16 1.51 -9.97
N LEU A 32 4.17 1.10 -9.17
CA LEU A 32 3.23 0.03 -9.51
C LEU A 32 1.91 0.57 -10.09
N GLY A 33 1.87 1.84 -10.49
CA GLY A 33 0.67 2.48 -11.02
C GLY A 33 0.12 1.84 -12.30
N VAL A 34 0.96 1.14 -13.07
CA VAL A 34 0.48 0.37 -14.24
C VAL A 34 -0.38 -0.82 -13.82
N LEU A 35 -0.02 -1.52 -12.73
CA LEU A 35 -0.82 -2.61 -12.18
C LEU A 35 -2.10 -2.05 -11.53
N ALA A 36 -1.97 -0.94 -10.79
CA ALA A 36 -3.10 -0.30 -10.13
C ALA A 36 -4.23 0.06 -11.11
N ARG A 37 -3.89 0.55 -12.31
CA ARG A 37 -4.88 0.95 -13.33
C ARG A 37 -5.72 -0.21 -13.85
N ASP A 38 -5.17 -1.42 -13.89
CA ASP A 38 -5.90 -2.61 -14.34
C ASP A 38 -6.66 -3.24 -13.17
N LEU A 39 -6.00 -3.41 -12.02
CA LEU A 39 -6.58 -4.07 -10.84
C LEU A 39 -7.72 -3.28 -10.19
N VAL A 40 -7.76 -1.95 -10.36
CA VAL A 40 -8.86 -1.12 -9.83
C VAL A 40 -10.20 -1.41 -10.50
N ASN A 41 -10.22 -2.17 -11.61
CA ASN A 41 -11.46 -2.56 -12.26
C ASN A 41 -12.38 -3.36 -11.32
N ASP A 42 -11.80 -4.22 -10.47
CA ASP A 42 -12.52 -5.16 -9.60
C ASP A 42 -11.96 -5.29 -8.17
N HIS A 43 -10.88 -4.59 -7.83
CA HIS A 43 -10.30 -4.56 -6.48
C HIS A 43 -10.17 -3.14 -5.94
N ASN A 44 -10.36 -2.98 -4.63
CA ASN A 44 -9.91 -1.76 -3.95
C ASN A 44 -8.37 -1.79 -3.94
N ILE A 45 -7.74 -0.69 -4.33
CA ILE A 45 -6.28 -0.59 -4.45
C ILE A 45 -5.72 0.37 -3.42
N ILE A 46 -4.63 -0.05 -2.78
CA ILE A 46 -3.85 0.76 -1.85
C ILE A 46 -2.41 0.76 -2.34
N GLN A 47 -1.95 1.89 -2.87
CA GLN A 47 -0.55 2.08 -3.22
C GLN A 47 0.14 2.77 -2.04
N VAL A 48 1.24 2.21 -1.55
CA VAL A 48 1.96 2.76 -0.37
C VAL A 48 3.31 3.31 -0.77
N ASP A 49 3.73 4.41 -0.14
CA ASP A 49 5.15 4.75 -0.06
C ASP A 49 5.74 3.99 1.13
N MET A 50 6.77 3.19 0.93
CA MET A 50 7.45 2.54 2.05
C MET A 50 8.16 3.55 2.94
N ARG A 51 8.46 3.19 4.18
CA ARG A 51 9.29 4.02 5.08
C ARG A 51 10.52 4.52 4.34
N ASN A 52 10.90 5.76 4.63
CA ASN A 52 12.02 6.45 3.98
C ASN A 52 11.87 6.70 2.47
N HIS A 53 10.71 6.47 1.86
CA HIS A 53 10.42 6.72 0.45
C HIS A 53 9.23 7.65 0.27
N GLY A 54 9.15 8.30 -0.90
CA GLY A 54 8.09 9.24 -1.25
C GLY A 54 7.77 10.24 -0.13
N LEU A 55 6.50 10.29 0.27
CA LEU A 55 6.00 11.15 1.34
C LEU A 55 5.78 10.42 2.67
N SER A 56 6.19 9.14 2.77
CA SER A 56 6.14 8.41 4.03
C SER A 56 7.17 8.95 5.03
N PRO A 57 6.91 8.80 6.35
CA PRO A 57 7.85 9.26 7.36
C PRO A 57 9.24 8.63 7.24
N ARG A 58 10.23 9.33 7.78
CA ARG A 58 11.64 8.91 7.79
C ARG A 58 11.95 8.30 9.16
N ASP A 59 12.62 7.16 9.16
CA ASP A 59 13.09 6.48 10.36
C ASP A 59 14.52 5.94 10.12
N PRO A 60 15.44 5.97 11.11
CA PRO A 60 16.77 5.37 10.96
C PRO A 60 16.75 3.83 10.84
N VAL A 61 15.70 3.16 11.29
CA VAL A 61 15.53 1.70 11.20
C VAL A 61 14.98 1.32 9.83
N MET A 62 15.78 0.61 9.04
CA MET A 62 15.40 0.11 7.72
C MET A 62 15.64 -1.41 7.63
N ASN A 63 14.67 -2.19 8.12
CA ASN A 63 14.70 -3.65 8.06
C ASN A 63 13.31 -4.23 7.73
N TYR A 64 13.26 -5.47 7.25
CA TYR A 64 12.01 -6.10 6.81
C TYR A 64 10.95 -6.26 7.90
N PRO A 65 11.27 -6.67 9.15
CA PRO A 65 10.27 -6.72 10.21
C PRO A 65 9.60 -5.36 10.45
N ALA A 66 10.39 -4.30 10.50
CA ALA A 66 9.85 -2.96 10.71
C ALA A 66 9.02 -2.49 9.50
N MET A 67 9.42 -2.82 8.27
CA MET A 67 8.62 -2.54 7.07
C MET A 67 7.31 -3.31 7.04
N ALA A 68 7.30 -4.59 7.45
CA ALA A 68 6.09 -5.38 7.56
C ALA A 68 5.13 -4.80 8.60
N GLN A 69 5.64 -4.34 9.75
CA GLN A 69 4.82 -3.68 10.77
C GLN A 69 4.19 -2.38 10.26
N ASP A 70 4.89 -1.61 9.42
CA ASP A 70 4.29 -0.41 8.82
C ASP A 70 3.09 -0.73 7.94
N LEU A 71 3.13 -1.85 7.21
CA LEU A 71 2.00 -2.31 6.41
C LEU A 71 0.82 -2.67 7.31
N VAL A 72 1.06 -3.39 8.42
CA VAL A 72 0.03 -3.71 9.42
C VAL A 72 -0.57 -2.43 10.01
N ASP A 73 0.27 -1.52 10.51
CA ASP A 73 -0.19 -0.25 11.10
C ASP A 73 -0.99 0.60 10.09
N THR A 74 -0.64 0.50 8.80
CA THR A 74 -1.35 1.20 7.72
C THR A 74 -2.72 0.57 7.45
N LEU A 75 -2.82 -0.77 7.44
CA LEU A 75 -4.09 -1.48 7.30
C LEU A 75 -5.01 -1.23 8.49
N ASP A 76 -4.48 -1.27 9.72
CA ASP A 76 -5.23 -0.96 10.95
C ASP A 76 -5.80 0.46 10.90
N ALA A 77 -4.99 1.43 10.45
CA ALA A 77 -5.42 2.82 10.30
C ALA A 77 -6.48 3.01 9.20
N GLN A 78 -6.62 2.07 8.26
CA GLN A 78 -7.67 2.05 7.24
C GLN A 78 -8.82 1.10 7.60
N GLN A 79 -8.78 0.45 8.77
CA GLN A 79 -9.77 -0.54 9.21
C GLN A 79 -9.91 -1.72 8.22
N ILE A 80 -8.77 -2.24 7.75
CA ILE A 80 -8.72 -3.36 6.80
C ILE A 80 -8.17 -4.60 7.49
N ASP A 81 -9.03 -5.60 7.68
CA ASP A 81 -8.65 -6.84 8.39
C ASP A 81 -7.75 -7.76 7.56
N LYS A 82 -7.84 -7.71 6.22
CA LYS A 82 -7.10 -8.57 5.30
C LYS A 82 -6.91 -7.92 3.93
N ALA A 83 -5.74 -8.13 3.34
CA ALA A 83 -5.41 -7.70 1.98
C ALA A 83 -4.51 -8.71 1.27
N THR A 84 -4.47 -8.62 -0.06
CA THR A 84 -3.49 -9.29 -0.93
C THR A 84 -2.34 -8.32 -1.21
N PHE A 85 -1.11 -8.81 -1.28
CA PHE A 85 0.11 -8.03 -1.55
C PHE A 85 0.77 -8.47 -2.85
#